data_AF-A0A151NDM3-F1
#
_entry.id   AF-A0A151NDM3-F1
#
_cell.length_a   1.000
_cell.length_b   1.000
_cell.length_c   1.000
_cell.angle_alpha   90.00
_cell.angle_beta   90.00
_cell.angle_gamma   90.00
#
_symmetry.space_group_name_H-M   'P 1'
#
loop_
_entity.id
_entity.type
_entity.pdbx_description
1 polymer ?
#
loop_
_entity_poly.entity_id
_entity_poly.type
_entity_poly.pdbx_seq_one_letter_code
_entity_poly.pdbx_strand_id
1 'polypeptide(L)'
;MVCEQHGEALKLFCETDQVLMCLICQESRAHRAHPAAPIQEAAQQCKEQLQTQLQLLRGEKKRLEALQGSESQKHQEYQVHTARPHKPTHQ
;
A
#
# COMPACT_ATOMS: atom_id res chain seq x y z
N MET A 1 23.83 -2.89 15.11
CA MET A 1 22.85 -4.01 15.17
C MET A 1 23.62 -5.31 15.18
N VAL A 2 23.53 -6.05 16.28
CA VAL A 2 24.31 -7.27 16.54
C VAL A 2 23.34 -8.38 16.93
N CYS A 3 23.60 -9.60 16.48
CA CYS A 3 22.86 -10.79 16.87
C CYS A 3 23.14 -11.09 18.35
N GLU A 4 22.10 -11.14 19.17
CA GLU A 4 22.23 -11.41 20.60
C GLU A 4 22.77 -12.82 20.89
N GLN A 5 22.47 -13.78 20.01
CA GLN A 5 22.91 -15.17 20.19
C GLN A 5 24.37 -15.40 19.81
N HIS A 6 24.88 -14.66 18.81
CA HIS A 6 26.18 -14.96 18.20
C HIS A 6 27.20 -13.82 18.33
N GLY A 7 26.80 -12.63 18.75
CA GLY A 7 27.68 -11.45 18.79
C GLY A 7 28.06 -10.92 17.39
N GLU A 8 27.49 -11.48 16.33
CA GLU A 8 27.81 -11.12 14.95
C GLU A 8 26.92 -10.00 14.41
N ALA A 9 27.44 -9.22 13.47
CA ALA A 9 26.65 -8.18 12.81
C ALA A 9 25.46 -8.78 12.05
N LEU A 10 24.28 -8.17 12.20
CA LEU A 10 23.10 -8.51 11.41
C LEU A 10 23.31 -7.97 9.99
N LYS A 11 23.37 -8.86 9.00
CA LYS A 11 23.67 -8.53 7.60
C LYS A 11 22.62 -9.06 6.62
N LEU A 12 21.77 -9.97 7.09
CA LEU A 12 20.77 -10.65 6.29
C LEU A 12 19.37 -10.39 6.81
N PHE A 13 18.41 -10.55 5.92
CA PHE A 13 16.99 -10.54 6.22
C PHE A 13 16.39 -11.88 5.82
N CYS A 14 15.70 -12.54 6.75
CA CYS A 14 14.91 -13.74 6.47
C CYS A 14 13.57 -13.33 5.89
N GLU A 15 13.26 -13.74 4.66
CA GLU A 15 12.00 -13.34 4.02
C GLU A 15 10.78 -14.08 4.62
N THR A 16 10.96 -15.34 5.02
CA THR A 16 9.90 -16.14 5.65
C THR A 16 9.49 -15.59 7.01
N ASP A 17 10.47 -15.37 7.90
CA ASP A 17 10.22 -14.97 9.28
C ASP A 17 10.17 -13.45 9.46
N GLN A 18 10.56 -12.69 8.42
CA GLN A 18 10.60 -11.21 8.41
C GLN A 18 11.50 -10.64 9.52
N VAL A 19 12.66 -11.26 9.76
CA VAL A 19 13.62 -10.86 10.79
C VAL A 19 15.02 -10.60 10.23
N LEU A 20 15.78 -9.75 10.92
CA LEU A 20 17.20 -9.54 10.66
C LEU A 20 18.03 -10.62 11.35
N MET A 21 19.01 -11.16 10.64
CA MET A 21 19.86 -12.23 11.15
C MET A 21 21.32 -12.08 10.71
N CYS A 22 22.22 -12.74 11.45
CA CYS A 22 23.63 -12.87 11.06
C CYS A 22 23.83 -14.12 10.18
N LEU A 23 25.03 -14.29 9.62
CA LEU A 23 25.38 -15.43 8.78
C LEU A 23 25.28 -16.78 9.51
N ILE A 24 25.58 -16.80 10.81
CA ILE A 24 25.49 -18.04 11.60
C ILE A 24 24.02 -18.45 11.79
N CYS A 25 23.13 -17.49 12.05
CA CYS A 25 21.69 -17.74 12.11
C CYS A 25 21.17 -18.31 10.79
N GLN A 26 21.64 -17.83 9.64
CA GLN A 26 21.23 -18.35 8.33
C GLN A 26 21.55 -19.85 8.20
N GLU A 27 22.72 -20.29 8.63
CA GLU A 27 23.12 -21.70 8.57
C GLU A 27 22.46 -22.58 9.63
N SER A 28 21.78 -21.98 10.61
CA SER A 28 21.08 -22.71 11.66
C SER A 28 19.94 -23.56 11.07
N ARG A 29 19.57 -24.64 11.77
CA ARG A 29 18.41 -25.47 11.36
C ARG A 29 17.11 -24.66 11.24
N ALA A 30 16.99 -23.56 11.98
CA ALA A 30 15.82 -22.71 11.96
C ALA A 30 15.67 -21.93 10.64
N HIS A 31 16.78 -21.45 10.05
CA HIS A 31 16.71 -20.55 8.89
C HIS A 31 17.40 -21.09 7.63
N ARG A 32 18.13 -22.22 7.67
CA ARG A 32 18.89 -22.72 6.50
C ARG A 32 18.06 -23.00 5.25
N ALA A 33 16.76 -23.25 5.42
CA ALA A 33 15.84 -23.53 4.32
C ALA A 33 15.03 -22.28 3.92
N HIS A 34 15.14 -21.19 4.67
CA HIS A 34 14.38 -19.98 4.39
C HIS A 34 15.14 -19.12 3.37
N PRO A 35 14.44 -18.51 2.39
CA PRO A 35 15.01 -17.47 1.56
C PRO A 35 15.50 -16.32 2.43
N ALA A 36 16.70 -15.85 2.13
CA ALA A 36 17.32 -14.74 2.81
C ALA A 36 18.13 -13.90 1.82
N ALA A 37 18.09 -12.59 2.02
CA ALA A 37 18.81 -11.63 1.20
C ALA A 37 19.64 -10.68 2.08
N PRO A 38 20.71 -10.08 1.56
CA PRO A 38 21.37 -8.95 2.21
C PRO A 38 20.38 -7.83 2.54
N ILE A 39 20.57 -7.18 3.69
CA ILE A 39 19.64 -6.15 4.18
C ILE A 39 19.43 -5.03 3.15
N GLN A 40 20.49 -4.63 2.45
CA GLN A 40 20.42 -3.56 1.46
C GLN A 40 19.53 -3.94 0.26
N GLU A 41 19.62 -5.18 -0.19
CA GLU A 41 18.81 -5.71 -1.30
C GLU A 41 17.34 -5.85 -0.86
N ALA A 42 17.10 -6.46 0.30
CA ALA A 42 15.76 -6.58 0.87
C ALA A 42 15.10 -5.21 1.10
N ALA A 43 15.86 -4.22 1.59
CA ALA A 43 15.36 -2.86 1.79
C ALA A 43 15.01 -2.19 0.46
N GLN A 44 15.82 -2.37 -0.58
CA GLN A 44 15.54 -1.84 -1.91
C GLN A 44 14.28 -2.47 -2.52
N GLN A 45 14.15 -3.80 -2.45
CA GLN A 45 12.97 -4.51 -2.92
C GLN A 45 11.70 -4.06 -2.17
N CYS A 46 11.77 -3.94 -0.84
CA CYS A 46 10.67 -3.46 -0.01
C CYS A 46 10.25 -2.03 -0.41
N LYS A 47 11.22 -1.15 -0.64
CA LYS A 47 10.98 0.22 -1.10
C LYS A 47 10.25 0.25 -2.44
N GLU A 48 10.65 -0.57 -3.41
CA GLU A 48 10.02 -0.66 -4.72
C GLU A 48 8.58 -1.20 -4.65
N GLN A 49 8.37 -2.24 -3.85
CA GLN A 49 7.03 -2.78 -3.60
C GLN A 49 6.12 -1.73 -2.96
N LEU A 50 6.62 -1.03 -1.94
CA LEU A 50 5.88 0.03 -1.26
C LEU A 50 5.56 1.19 -2.21
N GLN A 51 6.50 1.62 -3.04
CA GLN A 51 6.28 2.65 -4.05
C GLN A 51 5.19 2.25 -5.04
N THR A 52 5.21 1.00 -5.50
CA THR A 52 4.21 0.46 -6.42
C THR A 52 2.82 0.47 -5.80
N GLN A 53 2.69 -0.04 -4.57
CA GLN A 53 1.42 -0.02 -3.82
C GLN A 53 0.91 1.41 -3.58
N LEU A 54 1.80 2.34 -3.25
CA LEU A 54 1.44 3.74 -3.06
C LEU A 54 0.91 4.39 -4.36
N GLN A 55 1.49 4.06 -5.52
CA GLN A 55 0.97 4.58 -6.79
C GLN A 55 -0.41 4.02 -7.11
N LEU A 56 -0.64 2.72 -6.87
CA LEU A 56 -1.95 2.11 -7.03
C LEU A 56 -3.01 2.81 -6.18
N LEU A 57 -2.75 2.96 -4.88
CA LEU A 57 -3.68 3.61 -3.94
C LEU A 57 -3.96 5.07 -4.32
N ARG A 58 -2.95 5.81 -4.82
CA ARG A 58 -3.15 7.17 -5.33
C ARG A 58 -4.06 7.20 -6.56
N GLY A 59 -3.93 6.23 -7.45
CA GLY A 59 -4.82 6.08 -8.61
C GLY A 59 -6.26 5.78 -8.19
N GLU A 60 -6.45 4.84 -7.27
CA GLU A 60 -7.76 4.48 -6.74
C GLU A 60 -8.43 5.67 -6.05
N LYS A 61 -7.69 6.41 -5.23
CA LYS A 61 -8.18 7.64 -4.58
C LYS A 61 -8.71 8.64 -5.60
N LYS A 62 -7.94 8.95 -6.64
CA LYS A 62 -8.36 9.89 -7.70
C LYS A 62 -9.63 9.42 -8.41
N ARG A 63 -9.75 8.11 -8.66
CA ARG A 63 -10.96 7.53 -9.27
C ARG A 63 -12.17 7.70 -8.37
N LEU A 64 -12.03 7.44 -7.07
CA LEU A 64 -13.12 7.62 -6.10
C LEU A 64 -13.53 9.09 -6.00
N GLU A 65 -12.57 10.02 -5.96
CA GLU A 65 -12.84 11.47 -5.95
C GLU A 65 -13.60 11.92 -7.21
N ALA A 66 -13.24 11.41 -8.38
CA ALA A 66 -13.94 11.71 -9.63
C ALA A 66 -15.38 11.18 -9.66
N LEU A 67 -15.60 9.96 -9.14
CA LEU A 67 -16.94 9.39 -9.00
C LEU A 67 -17.78 10.22 -8.03
N GLN A 68 -17.23 10.57 -6.86
CA GLN A 68 -17.92 11.40 -5.88
C GLN A 68 -18.31 12.78 -6.45
N GLY A 69 -17.42 13.41 -7.21
CA GLY A 69 -17.71 14.68 -7.89
C GLY A 69 -18.84 14.56 -8.89
N SER A 70 -18.82 13.51 -9.72
CA SER A 70 -19.86 13.24 -10.73
C SER A 70 -21.23 12.99 -10.09
N GLU A 71 -21.28 12.19 -9.02
CA GLU A 71 -22.51 11.91 -8.27
C GLU A 71 -23.07 13.17 -7.61
N SER A 72 -22.19 14.02 -7.06
CA SER A 72 -22.57 15.31 -6.46
C SER A 72 -23.17 16.25 -7.50
N GLN A 73 -22.58 16.31 -8.70
CA GLN A 73 -23.09 17.14 -9.79
C GLN A 73 -24.48 16.67 -10.27
N LYS A 74 -24.65 15.36 -10.51
CA LYS A 74 -25.95 14.77 -10.88
C LYS A 74 -27.02 15.07 -9.83
N HIS A 75 -26.66 14.95 -8.55
CA HIS A 75 -27.57 15.24 -7.45
C HIS A 75 -28.01 16.70 -7.45
N GLN A 76 -27.08 17.63 -7.69
CA GLN A 76 -27.39 19.06 -7.77
C GLN A 76 -28.29 19.38 -8.99
N GLU A 77 -28.01 18.79 -10.15
CA GLU A 77 -28.87 18.92 -11.34
C GLU A 77 -30.30 18.43 -11.09
N TYR A 78 -30.45 17.26 -10.44
CA TYR A 78 -31.76 16.72 -10.05
C TYR A 78 -32.53 17.65 -9.09
N GLN A 79 -31.85 18.22 -8.08
CA GLN A 79 -32.48 19.16 -7.15
C GLN A 79 -32.96 20.44 -7.86
N VAL A 80 -32.17 20.98 -8.79
CA VAL A 80 -32.57 22.17 -9.56
C VAL A 80 -33.78 21.87 -10.45
N HIS A 81 -33.83 20.69 -11.07
CA HIS A 81 -34.96 20.29 -11.90
C HIS A 81 -36.26 20.09 -11.10
N THR A 82 -36.19 19.54 -9.89
CA THR A 82 -37.36 19.31 -9.04
C THR A 82 -37.85 20.58 -8.33
N ALA A 83 -36.99 21.59 -8.14
CA ALA A 83 -37.34 22.88 -7.54
C ALA A 83 -38.00 23.88 -8.51
N ARG A 84 -38.09 23.58 -9.81
CA ARG A 84 -38.69 24.51 -10.80
C ARG A 84 -40.22 24.48 -10.68
N PRO A 85 -40.90 25.58 -10.29
CA PRO A 85 -42.35 25.56 -10.17
C PRO A 85 -42.98 25.41 -11.55
N HIS A 86 -43.85 24.40 -11.70
CA HIS A 86 -44.75 24.29 -12.85
C HIS A 86 -45.64 25.54 -12.86
N LYS A 87 -45.39 26.48 -13.78
CA LYS A 87 -46.37 27.55 -14.06
C LYS A 87 -47.59 26.88 -14.70
N PRO A 88 -48.81 27.01 -14.13
CA PRO A 88 -50.01 26.55 -14.81
C PRO A 88 -50.23 27.45 -16.01
N THR A 89 -50.18 26.88 -17.21
CA THR A 89 -50.56 27.54 -18.45
C THR A 89 -52.09 27.63 -18.46
N HIS A 90 -52.64 28.76 -18.00
CA HIS A 90 -54.03 29.10 -18.28
C HIS A 90 -54.13 29.69 -19.67
N GLN A 91 -54.93 29.06 -20.53
CA GLN A 91 -55.53 29.65 -21.71
C GLN A 91 -57.03 29.39 -21.66
#